data_AF-A0A1Q8A4N1-F1
#
_entry.id   AF-A0A1Q8A4N1-F1
#
_cell.length_a   1.000
_cell.length_b   1.000
_cell.length_c   1.000
_cell.angle_alpha   90.00
_cell.angle_beta   90.00
_cell.angle_gamma   90.00
#
_symmetry.space_group_name_H-M   'P 1'
#
loop_
_entity.id
_entity.type
_entity.pdbx_description
1 polymer ?
#
loop_
_entity_poly.entity_id
_entity_poly.type
_entity_poly.pdbx_seq_one_letter_code
_entity_poly.pdbx_strand_id
1 'polypeptide(L)'
;MVPEETLQQTFDRIWGEIRSANLFAGQPRNEASAQSVSLAWHALQLATDSGNERFMLEAWRMLGYSFLANEQYLEAIPYYKSLVEKLEEIGEHRQAARNRIGWVVALAHAGRRQEALDIASVAEKWFVQNHDEEGRARLFTNLGILHHRLDEHTQGAEYHTTLDD
;
A
#
# COMPACT_ATOMS: atom_id res chain seq x y z
N MET A 1 -4.02 -30.04 -6.68
CA MET A 1 -3.09 -28.95 -7.04
C MET A 1 -3.71 -28.23 -8.23
N VAL A 2 -4.07 -26.95 -8.09
CA VAL A 2 -4.59 -26.15 -9.21
C VAL A 2 -3.44 -25.93 -10.21
N PRO A 3 -3.62 -26.11 -11.53
CA PRO A 3 -2.57 -25.83 -12.51
C PRO A 3 -2.08 -24.37 -12.38
N GLU A 4 -0.76 -24.16 -12.47
CA GLU A 4 -0.14 -22.83 -12.28
C GLU A 4 -0.69 -21.78 -13.26
N GLU A 5 -0.96 -22.17 -14.51
CA GLU A 5 -1.56 -21.30 -15.52
C GLU A 5 -2.97 -20.83 -15.13
N THR A 6 -3.77 -21.71 -14.53
CA THR A 6 -5.10 -21.38 -13.99
C THR A 6 -5.01 -20.49 -12.75
N LEU A 7 -3.95 -20.66 -11.95
CA LEU A 7 -3.69 -19.84 -10.78
C LEU A 7 -3.29 -18.42 -11.17
N GLN A 8 -2.40 -18.26 -12.16
CA GLN A 8 -2.03 -16.94 -12.68
C GLN A 8 -3.26 -16.18 -13.21
N GLN A 9 -4.09 -16.83 -14.03
CA GLN A 9 -5.33 -16.23 -14.54
C GLN A 9 -6.27 -15.80 -13.40
N THR A 10 -6.31 -16.56 -12.31
CA THR A 10 -7.10 -16.24 -11.12
C THR A 10 -6.56 -15.00 -10.42
N PHE A 11 -5.24 -14.89 -10.25
CA PHE A 11 -4.58 -13.72 -9.66
C PHE A 11 -4.78 -12.47 -10.53
N ASP A 12 -4.62 -12.60 -11.84
CA ASP A 12 -4.85 -11.50 -12.78
C ASP A 12 -6.29 -10.98 -12.71
N ARG A 13 -7.27 -11.89 -12.62
CA ARG A 13 -8.67 -11.53 -12.41
C ARG A 13 -8.90 -10.81 -11.08
N ILE A 14 -8.42 -11.39 -9.98
CA ILE A 14 -8.56 -10.79 -8.64
C ILE A 14 -7.96 -9.38 -8.62
N TRP A 15 -6.76 -9.22 -9.19
CA TRP A 15 -6.12 -7.91 -9.24
C TRP A 15 -6.85 -6.93 -10.15
N GLY A 16 -7.39 -7.41 -11.28
CA GLY A 16 -8.25 -6.64 -12.16
C GLY A 16 -9.47 -6.09 -11.41
N GLU A 17 -10.16 -6.93 -10.65
CA GLU A 17 -11.33 -6.54 -9.84
C GLU A 17 -10.93 -5.48 -8.79
N ILE A 18 -9.89 -5.73 -8.00
CA ILE A 18 -9.38 -4.77 -6.99
C ILE A 18 -9.06 -3.40 -7.61
N ARG A 19 -8.39 -3.37 -8.77
CA ARG A 19 -8.01 -2.10 -9.41
C ARG A 19 -9.16 -1.40 -10.13
N SER A 20 -10.11 -2.16 -10.67
CA SER A 20 -11.29 -1.60 -11.36
C SER A 20 -12.22 -0.82 -10.43
N ALA A 21 -12.17 -1.10 -9.13
CA ALA A 21 -12.91 -0.37 -8.10
C ALA A 21 -12.40 1.08 -7.87
N ASN A 22 -11.29 1.49 -8.51
CA ASN A 22 -10.72 2.85 -8.44
C ASN A 22 -10.58 3.37 -7.00
N LEU A 23 -10.07 2.50 -6.12
CA LEU A 23 -9.92 2.80 -4.70
C LEU A 23 -8.65 3.62 -4.47
N PHE A 24 -8.75 4.68 -3.66
CA PHE A 24 -7.62 5.53 -3.27
C PHE A 24 -7.46 5.58 -1.75
N ALA A 25 -6.23 5.81 -1.30
CA ALA A 25 -5.95 5.95 0.13
C ALA A 25 -6.66 7.20 0.70
N GLY A 26 -7.36 7.03 1.82
CA GLY A 26 -8.04 8.12 2.52
C GLY A 26 -9.48 8.41 2.07
N GLN A 27 -10.06 7.54 1.24
CA GLN A 27 -11.51 7.52 1.02
C GLN A 27 -12.22 6.83 2.21
N PRO A 28 -13.45 7.24 2.56
CA PRO A 28 -14.23 6.53 3.57
C PRO A 28 -14.42 5.05 3.22
N ARG A 29 -14.30 4.20 4.24
CA ARG A 29 -14.58 2.77 4.13
C ARG A 29 -15.96 2.54 3.53
N ASN A 30 -16.04 1.64 2.56
CA ASN A 30 -17.27 1.26 1.90
C ASN A 30 -17.24 -0.22 1.52
N GLU A 31 -18.34 -0.69 0.92
CA GLU A 31 -18.48 -2.09 0.52
C GLU A 31 -17.41 -2.51 -0.50
N ALA A 32 -17.05 -1.63 -1.45
CA ALA A 32 -16.03 -1.93 -2.46
C ALA A 32 -14.62 -2.06 -1.84
N SER A 33 -14.26 -1.20 -0.88
CA SER A 33 -12.98 -1.31 -0.17
C SER A 33 -12.92 -2.55 0.73
N ALA A 34 -14.04 -2.91 1.37
CA ALA A 34 -14.14 -4.16 2.14
C ALA A 34 -14.05 -5.41 1.23
N GLN A 35 -14.70 -5.38 0.07
CA GLN A 35 -14.62 -6.46 -0.93
C GLN A 35 -13.19 -6.61 -1.45
N SER A 36 -12.48 -5.51 -1.68
CA SER A 36 -11.08 -5.52 -2.09
C SER A 36 -10.18 -6.24 -1.07
N VAL A 37 -10.44 -6.07 0.23
CA VAL A 37 -9.73 -6.81 1.29
C VAL A 37 -10.09 -8.30 1.27
N SER A 38 -11.37 -8.63 1.09
CA SER A 38 -11.82 -10.03 0.98
C SER A 38 -11.17 -10.76 -0.20
N LEU A 39 -11.08 -10.11 -1.36
CA LEU A 39 -10.43 -10.64 -2.55
C LEU A 39 -8.93 -10.85 -2.33
N ALA A 40 -8.26 -9.90 -1.68
CA ALA A 40 -6.84 -10.01 -1.35
C ALA A 40 -6.56 -11.15 -0.35
N TRP A 41 -7.43 -11.37 0.63
CA TRP A 41 -7.34 -12.54 1.53
C TRP A 41 -7.52 -13.85 0.78
N HIS A 42 -8.45 -13.91 -0.18
CA HIS A 42 -8.62 -15.09 -1.02
C HIS A 42 -7.35 -15.38 -1.83
N ALA A 43 -6.72 -14.35 -2.41
CA ALA A 43 -5.43 -14.50 -3.09
C ALA A 43 -4.34 -15.04 -2.15
N LEU A 44 -4.27 -14.57 -0.90
CA LEU A 44 -3.31 -15.09 0.08
C LEU A 44 -3.54 -16.57 0.41
N GLN A 45 -4.80 -16.98 0.57
CA GLN A 45 -5.13 -18.38 0.80
C GLN A 45 -4.68 -19.25 -0.37
N LEU A 46 -5.00 -18.84 -1.61
CA LEU A 46 -4.57 -19.55 -2.81
C LEU A 46 -3.04 -19.61 -2.95
N ALA A 47 -2.33 -18.52 -2.65
CA ALA A 47 -0.87 -18.50 -2.63
C ALA A 47 -0.31 -19.51 -1.60
N THR A 48 -0.89 -19.52 -0.40
CA THR A 48 -0.49 -20.43 0.69
C THR A 48 -0.69 -21.90 0.29
N ASP A 49 -1.87 -22.23 -0.25
CA ASP A 49 -2.19 -23.59 -0.70
C ASP A 49 -1.31 -24.06 -1.86
N SER A 50 -0.84 -23.13 -2.69
CA SER A 50 0.06 -23.43 -3.81
C SER A 50 1.52 -23.64 -3.38
N GLY A 51 1.94 -23.07 -2.25
CA GLY A 51 3.34 -23.02 -1.83
C GLY A 51 4.25 -22.19 -2.76
N ASN A 52 3.67 -21.42 -3.69
CA ASN A 52 4.43 -20.65 -4.67
C ASN A 52 4.76 -19.25 -4.13
N GLU A 53 6.04 -18.97 -3.99
CA GLU A 53 6.57 -17.73 -3.44
C GLU A 53 6.21 -16.49 -4.27
N ARG A 54 6.12 -16.61 -5.60
CA ARG A 54 5.70 -15.50 -6.46
C ARG A 54 4.27 -15.08 -6.15
N PHE A 55 3.35 -16.03 -6.04
CA PHE A 55 1.95 -15.73 -5.69
C PHE A 55 1.82 -15.19 -4.27
N MET A 56 2.72 -15.58 -3.36
CA MET A 56 2.79 -14.99 -2.02
C MET A 56 3.11 -13.49 -2.07
N LEU A 57 4.10 -13.09 -2.88
CA LEU A 57 4.44 -11.68 -3.08
C LEU A 57 3.29 -10.89 -3.71
N GLU A 58 2.63 -11.46 -4.71
CA GLU A 58 1.46 -10.85 -5.35
C GLU A 58 0.31 -10.67 -4.32
N ALA A 59 0.01 -11.69 -3.52
CA ALA A 59 -1.02 -11.61 -2.49
C ALA A 59 -0.71 -10.57 -1.39
N TRP A 60 0.54 -10.48 -0.92
CA TRP A 60 0.95 -9.45 0.04
C TRP A 60 0.80 -8.05 -0.53
N ARG A 61 1.13 -7.86 -1.81
CA ARG A 61 0.90 -6.59 -2.51
C ARG A 61 -0.58 -6.24 -2.54
N MET A 62 -1.43 -7.21 -2.85
CA MET A 62 -2.89 -7.01 -2.84
C MET A 62 -3.38 -6.63 -1.46
N LEU A 63 -2.98 -7.34 -0.40
CA LEU A 63 -3.38 -7.04 0.96
C LEU A 63 -2.94 -5.66 1.42
N GLY A 64 -1.67 -5.29 1.19
CA GLY A 64 -1.17 -3.96 1.50
C GLY A 64 -1.99 -2.86 0.82
N TYR A 65 -2.28 -3.03 -0.47
CA TYR A 65 -3.10 -2.10 -1.24
C TYR A 65 -4.54 -2.02 -0.74
N SER A 66 -5.20 -3.17 -0.56
CA SER A 66 -6.60 -3.26 -0.16
C SER A 66 -6.82 -2.71 1.25
N PHE A 67 -5.92 -3.01 2.19
CA PHE A 67 -5.99 -2.44 3.54
C PHE A 67 -5.80 -0.93 3.53
N LEU A 68 -4.86 -0.41 2.73
CA LEU A 68 -4.66 1.03 2.56
C LEU A 68 -5.94 1.72 2.02
N ALA A 69 -6.55 1.12 1.00
CA ALA A 69 -7.80 1.57 0.39
C ALA A 69 -9.02 1.48 1.33
N ASN A 70 -8.96 0.58 2.31
CA ASN A 70 -9.97 0.40 3.34
C ASN A 70 -9.63 1.12 4.65
N GLU A 71 -8.70 2.09 4.65
CA GLU A 71 -8.24 2.83 5.84
C GLU A 71 -7.81 1.97 7.02
N GLN A 72 -7.32 0.76 6.75
CA GLN A 72 -6.77 -0.18 7.73
C GLN A 72 -5.24 -0.09 7.70
N TYR A 73 -4.74 1.09 8.07
CA TYR A 73 -3.34 1.45 7.86
C TYR A 73 -2.37 0.59 8.68
N LEU A 74 -2.74 0.22 9.91
CA LEU A 74 -1.91 -0.61 10.77
C LEU A 74 -1.80 -2.04 10.21
N GLU A 75 -2.88 -2.56 9.65
CA GLU A 75 -2.95 -3.89 9.03
C GLU A 75 -2.19 -3.95 7.70
N ALA A 76 -2.09 -2.84 6.95
CA ALA A 76 -1.33 -2.78 5.70
C ALA A 76 0.20 -2.87 5.91
N ILE A 77 0.71 -2.30 7.00
CA ILE A 77 2.15 -2.20 7.29
C ILE A 77 2.90 -3.53 7.23
N PRO A 78 2.48 -4.61 7.92
CA PRO A 78 3.22 -5.87 7.91
C PRO A 78 3.33 -6.49 6.50
N TYR A 79 2.32 -6.35 5.65
CA TYR A 79 2.35 -6.86 4.28
C TYR A 79 3.29 -6.07 3.39
N TYR A 80 3.26 -4.73 3.48
CA TYR A 80 4.22 -3.90 2.75
C TYR A 80 5.66 -4.16 3.20
N LYS A 81 5.89 -4.27 4.51
CA LYS A 81 7.21 -4.57 5.06
C LYS A 81 7.74 -5.90 4.54
N SER A 82 6.96 -6.98 4.71
CA SER A 82 7.36 -8.34 4.30
C SER A 82 7.60 -8.44 2.79
N LEU A 83 6.73 -7.80 2.00
CA LEU A 83 6.88 -7.70 0.55
C LEU A 83 8.17 -6.97 0.14
N VAL A 84 8.42 -5.80 0.72
CA VAL A 84 9.60 -4.99 0.39
C VAL A 84 10.89 -5.72 0.78
N GLU A 85 10.96 -6.25 2.00
CA GLU A 85 12.13 -7.02 2.49
C GLU A 85 12.42 -8.20 1.55
N LYS A 86 11.39 -8.95 1.16
CA LYS A 86 11.57 -10.09 0.29
C LYS A 86 11.96 -9.71 -1.15
N LEU A 87 11.37 -8.65 -1.70
CA LEU A 87 11.75 -8.13 -3.02
C LEU A 87 13.21 -7.68 -3.03
N GLU A 88 13.72 -7.12 -1.93
CA GLU A 88 15.14 -6.77 -1.84
C GLU A 88 16.05 -8.00 -1.77
N GLU A 89 15.65 -9.02 -1.01
CA GLU A 89 16.38 -10.29 -0.90
C GLU A 89 16.57 -10.95 -2.28
N ILE A 90 15.55 -10.93 -3.13
CA ILE A 90 15.58 -11.54 -4.47
C ILE A 90 16.08 -10.60 -5.58
N GLY A 91 16.52 -9.39 -5.24
CA GLY A 91 17.09 -8.42 -6.20
C GLY A 91 16.07 -7.61 -7.02
N GLU A 92 14.78 -7.68 -6.69
CA GLU A 92 13.67 -6.97 -7.34
C GLU A 92 13.54 -5.52 -6.83
N HIS A 93 14.65 -4.77 -6.84
CA HIS A 93 14.75 -3.45 -6.19
C HIS A 93 13.78 -2.40 -6.74
N ARG A 94 13.45 -2.46 -8.04
CA ARG A 94 12.44 -1.57 -8.65
C ARG A 94 11.07 -1.79 -8.03
N GLN A 95 10.67 -3.04 -7.85
CA GLN A 95 9.40 -3.37 -7.24
C GLN A 95 9.40 -3.03 -5.75
N ALA A 96 10.52 -3.24 -5.04
CA ALA A 96 10.68 -2.81 -3.66
C ALA A 96 10.47 -1.30 -3.52
N ALA A 97 11.14 -0.48 -4.34
CA ALA A 97 11.00 0.98 -4.32
C ALA A 97 9.57 1.44 -4.62
N ARG A 98 8.89 0.83 -5.59
CA ARG A 98 7.49 1.16 -5.90
C ARG A 98 6.52 0.77 -4.78
N ASN A 99 6.74 -0.35 -4.08
CA ASN A 99 5.90 -0.76 -2.95
C ASN A 99 6.17 0.03 -1.66
N ARG A 100 7.37 0.60 -1.51
CA ARG A 100 7.65 1.57 -0.42
C ARG A 100 6.70 2.78 -0.44
N ILE A 101 6.21 3.20 -1.61
CA ILE A 101 5.23 4.30 -1.68
C ILE A 101 3.97 3.97 -0.86
N GLY A 102 3.40 2.78 -1.03
CA GLY A 102 2.24 2.35 -0.25
C GLY A 102 2.55 2.17 1.24
N TRP A 103 3.75 1.68 1.55
CA TRP A 103 4.23 1.56 2.93
C TRP A 103 4.33 2.92 3.64
N VAL A 104 4.89 3.93 2.97
CA VAL A 104 5.00 5.30 3.49
C VAL A 104 3.63 5.87 3.81
N VAL A 105 2.65 5.67 2.92
CA VAL A 105 1.27 6.15 3.14
C VAL A 105 0.63 5.45 4.35
N ALA A 106 0.81 4.14 4.47
CA ALA A 106 0.31 3.39 5.62
C ALA A 106 0.93 3.86 6.95
N LEU A 107 2.26 4.04 6.99
CA LEU A 107 2.97 4.53 8.17
C LEU A 107 2.52 5.95 8.56
N ALA A 108 2.41 6.85 7.58
CA ALA A 108 2.02 8.23 7.83
C ALA A 108 0.61 8.33 8.42
N HIS A 109 -0.36 7.61 7.84
CA HIS A 109 -1.73 7.57 8.39
C HIS A 109 -1.84 6.84 9.73
N ALA A 110 -0.92 5.91 10.03
CA ALA A 110 -0.81 5.27 11.34
C ALA A 110 -0.11 6.15 12.40
N GLY A 111 0.26 7.41 12.08
CA GLY A 111 0.95 8.33 12.99
C GLY A 111 2.46 8.04 13.14
N ARG A 112 3.01 7.08 12.41
CA ARG A 112 4.43 6.68 12.46
C ARG A 112 5.28 7.52 11.52
N ARG A 113 5.26 8.84 11.75
CA ARG A 113 5.78 9.86 10.82
C ARG A 113 7.28 9.72 10.53
N GLN A 114 8.10 9.54 11.55
CA GLN A 114 9.55 9.44 11.35
C GLN A 114 9.89 8.22 10.49
N GLU A 115 9.28 7.07 10.79
CA GLU A 115 9.48 5.84 10.01
C GLU A 115 9.02 6.02 8.56
N ALA A 116 7.91 6.72 8.32
CA ALA A 116 7.44 7.03 6.97
C ALA A 116 8.49 7.85 6.19
N LEU A 117 9.12 8.85 6.83
CA LEU A 117 10.16 9.67 6.21
C LEU A 117 11.44 8.87 5.92
N ASP A 118 11.83 7.98 6.83
CA ASP A 118 13.00 7.12 6.65
C ASP A 118 12.81 6.18 5.44
N ILE A 119 11.64 5.53 5.34
CA ILE A 119 11.30 4.68 4.20
C ILE A 119 11.16 5.48 2.89
N ALA A 120 10.59 6.69 2.96
CA ALA A 120 10.49 7.58 1.81
C ALA A 120 11.86 7.98 1.27
N SER A 121 12.82 8.29 2.15
CA SER A 121 14.19 8.63 1.75
C SER A 121 14.87 7.49 0.98
N VAL A 122 14.68 6.24 1.43
CA VAL A 122 15.20 5.06 0.72
C VAL A 122 14.57 4.91 -0.67
N ALA A 123 13.25 5.08 -0.78
CA ALA A 123 12.54 5.01 -2.06
C ALA A 123 12.98 6.13 -3.02
N GLU A 124 13.06 7.37 -2.54
CA GLU A 124 13.52 8.51 -3.35
C GLU A 124 14.93 8.29 -3.90
N LYS A 125 15.87 7.86 -3.04
CA LYS A 125 17.24 7.60 -3.45
C LYS A 125 17.28 6.61 -4.61
N TRP A 126 16.49 5.54 -4.54
CA TRP A 126 16.39 4.57 -5.63
C TRP A 126 15.83 5.21 -6.91
N PHE A 127 14.74 5.98 -6.82
CA PHE A 127 14.14 6.64 -8.00
C PHE A 127 15.10 7.62 -8.66
N VAL A 128 15.83 8.43 -7.88
CA VAL A 128 16.85 9.36 -8.40
C VAL A 128 17.98 8.62 -9.11
N GLN A 129 18.53 7.58 -8.47
CA GLN A 129 19.63 6.79 -9.04
C GLN A 129 19.27 6.07 -10.34
N ASN A 130 17.98 5.76 -10.53
CA ASN A 130 17.48 5.03 -11.69
C ASN A 130 16.71 5.92 -12.69
N HIS A 131 16.75 7.25 -12.52
CA HIS A 131 16.04 8.21 -13.36
C HIS A 131 14.52 7.92 -13.48
N ASP A 132 13.90 7.39 -12.42
CA ASP A 132 12.48 7.07 -12.35
C ASP A 132 11.67 8.27 -11.81
N GLU A 133 11.53 9.30 -12.64
CA GLU A 133 10.82 10.53 -12.28
C GLU A 133 9.34 10.29 -11.98
N GLU A 134 8.71 9.28 -12.59
CA GLU A 134 7.31 8.93 -12.31
C GLU A 134 7.15 8.36 -10.90
N GLY A 135 8.05 7.46 -10.48
CA GLY A 135 8.07 6.92 -9.13
C GLY A 135 8.31 8.02 -8.09
N ARG A 136 9.24 8.92 -8.38
CA ARG A 136 9.58 10.07 -7.52
C ARG A 136 8.41 11.04 -7.39
N ALA A 137 7.79 11.43 -8.49
CA ALA A 137 6.61 12.30 -8.49
C ALA A 137 5.48 11.69 -7.65
N ARG A 138 5.19 10.39 -7.83
CA ARG A 138 4.16 9.68 -7.06
C ARG A 138 4.46 9.64 -5.57
N LEU A 139 5.71 9.45 -5.16
CA LEU A 139 6.12 9.49 -3.76
C LEU A 139 5.81 10.88 -3.17
N PHE A 140 6.23 11.95 -3.85
CA PHE A 140 6.03 13.31 -3.38
C PHE A 140 4.56 13.76 -3.40
N THR A 141 3.78 13.37 -4.40
CA THR A 141 2.34 13.65 -4.42
C THR A 141 1.65 13.05 -3.19
N ASN A 142 1.96 11.80 -2.84
CA ASN A 142 1.38 11.16 -1.66
C ASN A 142 1.81 11.84 -0.35
N LEU A 143 3.08 12.20 -0.21
CA LEU A 143 3.57 12.96 0.94
C LEU A 143 2.90 14.34 1.04
N GLY A 144 2.77 15.06 -0.08
CA GLY A 144 2.11 16.36 -0.12
C GLY A 144 0.64 16.31 0.33
N ILE A 145 -0.11 15.31 -0.13
CA ILE A 145 -1.50 15.07 0.31
C ILE A 145 -1.56 14.80 1.82
N LEU A 146 -0.63 14.01 2.35
CA LEU A 146 -0.55 13.72 3.78
C LEU A 146 -0.28 14.97 4.61
N HIS A 147 0.60 15.86 4.14
CA HIS A 147 0.89 17.13 4.83
C HIS A 147 -0.34 18.03 4.85
N HIS A 148 -1.01 18.22 3.71
CA HIS A 148 -2.22 19.05 3.61
C HIS A 148 -3.32 18.60 4.57
N ARG A 149 -3.62 17.29 4.59
CA ARG A 149 -4.67 16.74 5.46
C ARG A 149 -4.38 16.93 6.96
N LEU A 150 -3.11 16.82 7.35
CA LEU A 150 -2.72 17.01 8.76
C LEU A 150 -2.83 18.46 9.19
N ASP A 151 -2.48 19.41 8.32
CA ASP A 151 -2.64 20.84 8.59
C ASP A 151 -4.12 21.21 8.74
N GLU A 152 -5.00 20.69 7.88
CA GLU A 152 -6.46 20.87 7.97
C GLU A 152 -7.05 20.29 9.27
N HIS A 153 -6.62 19.09 9.67
CA HIS A 153 -7.06 18.48 10.93
C HIS A 153 -6.59 19.27 12.16
N THR A 154 -5.37 19.79 12.14
CA THR A 154 -4.82 20.60 13.24
C THR A 154 -5.60 21.90 13.39
N GLN A 155 -5.87 22.60 12.28
CA GLN A 155 -6.70 23.80 12.27
C GLN A 155 -8.12 23.50 12.77
N GLY A 156 -8.75 22.42 12.30
CA GLY A 156 -10.10 22.03 12.73
C GLY A 156 -10.21 21.74 14.23
N ALA A 157 -9.19 21.11 14.83
CA ALA A 157 -9.13 20.85 16.26
C ALA A 157 -8.97 22.16 17.07
N GLU A 158 -8.16 23.11 16.59
CA GLU A 158 -8.01 24.43 17.22
C GLU A 158 -9.33 25.24 17.17
N TYR A 159 -10.05 25.22 16.04
CA TYR A 159 -11.36 25.88 15.94
C TYR A 159 -12.42 25.26 16.84
N HIS A 160 -12.48 23.93 16.96
CA HIS A 160 -13.44 23.27 17.84
C HIS A 160 -13.14 23.55 19.32
N THR A 161 -11.87 23.64 19.70
CA THR A 161 -11.46 23.98 21.08
C THR A 161 -11.79 25.44 21.42
N THR A 162 -11.73 26.35 20.44
CA THR A 162 -11.99 27.80 20.67
C THR A 162 -13.49 28.16 20.70
N LEU A 163 -14.37 27.29 20.21
CA LEU A 163 -15.83 27.50 20.21
C LEU A 163 -16.54 26.92 21.44
N ASP A 164 -15.83 26.12 22.25
CA ASP A 164 -16.34 25.48 23.47
C ASP A 164 -15.93 26.24 24.76
N ASP A 165 -15.32 27.42 24.66
CA ASP A 165 -14.99 28.37 25.75
C ASP A 165 -15.89 29.64 25.73
#